data_AF-A0A3D8QJZ3-F1
#
_entry.id   AF-A0A3D8QJZ3-F1
#
_cell.length_a   1.000
_cell.length_b   1.000
_cell.length_c   1.000
_cell.angle_alpha   90.00
_cell.angle_beta   90.00
_cell.angle_gamma   90.00
#
_symmetry.space_group_name_H-M   'P 1'
#
loop_
_entity.id
_entity.type
_entity.pdbx_description
1 polymer ?
#
loop_
_entity_poly.entity_id
_entity_poly.type
_entity_poly.pdbx_seq_one_letter_code
_entity_poly.pdbx_strand_id
1 'polypeptide(L)'
;MSSIASFPINPEFSESRFLEDLKKGSASIGAPYSEETTRTILEAYGHNFHEGAVQLRATSRPGDALIYRLFTHGPIDALDIAVKRGLLAPDNPIAPTIISWRSLWEDAYEQLDFAADKGVTSAFLFLGAPRGVKELLDVPNVPQAIKTNKQIFDDHDLELVQAVGADYQAQRIAFYFISRGPLTPELAARYCAMARSPPPSATLYDDMSIMLGTNPFFFMVSMDFATGKIVEIQFYILFPIELPGGRLPEVGPRLTTYWDVDCYEEEEMDILGWCFVETGEQYLRADRGYCGGLRDILRDWRLMSVD
;
A
#
# COMPACT_ATOMS: atom_id res chain seq x y z
N MET A 1 38.52 15.87 -2.80
CA MET A 1 37.74 15.77 -1.55
C MET A 1 36.39 16.39 -1.85
N SER A 2 35.43 15.57 -2.30
CA SER A 2 34.08 16.04 -2.57
C SER A 2 33.38 16.28 -1.23
N SER A 3 32.85 17.49 -1.08
CA SER A 3 31.95 17.88 0.00
C SER A 3 30.76 16.93 0.02
N ILE A 4 30.60 16.17 1.10
CA ILE A 4 29.34 15.50 1.40
C ILE A 4 28.35 16.63 1.63
N ALA A 5 27.39 16.80 0.72
CA ALA A 5 26.32 17.74 0.94
C ALA A 5 25.56 17.24 2.18
N SER A 6 25.52 18.04 3.25
CA SER A 6 24.62 17.76 4.36
C SER A 6 23.21 17.98 3.83
N PHE A 7 22.48 16.90 3.61
CA PHE A 7 21.05 16.98 3.34
C PHE A 7 20.37 17.72 4.50
N PRO A 8 19.43 18.64 4.24
CA PRO A 8 18.62 19.22 5.30
C PRO A 8 17.89 18.10 6.04
N ILE A 9 17.84 18.24 7.36
CA ILE A 9 17.26 17.23 8.25
C ILE A 9 15.74 17.29 8.04
N ASN A 10 15.16 16.29 7.36
CA ASN A 10 13.72 16.03 7.39
C ASN A 10 13.25 16.14 8.84
N PRO A 11 12.16 16.85 9.16
CA PRO A 11 11.75 17.02 10.54
C PRO A 11 11.56 15.65 11.20
N GLU A 12 12.39 15.40 12.21
CA GLU A 12 12.47 14.11 12.88
C GLU A 12 11.09 13.67 13.37
N PHE A 13 10.85 12.36 13.31
CA PHE A 13 9.66 11.75 13.89
C PHE A 13 9.54 12.12 15.37
N SER A 14 8.33 12.48 15.80
CA SER A 14 8.01 12.80 17.20
C SER A 14 6.78 12.03 17.62
N GLU A 15 6.92 11.12 18.59
CA GLU A 15 5.81 10.30 19.09
C GLU A 15 4.64 11.14 19.60
N SER A 16 4.91 12.19 20.38
CA SER A 16 3.85 13.05 20.93
C SER A 16 3.07 13.78 19.85
N ARG A 17 3.76 14.28 18.82
CA ARG A 17 3.14 14.94 17.67
C ARG A 17 2.33 13.94 16.86
N PHE A 18 2.90 12.78 16.57
CA PHE A 18 2.24 11.72 15.82
C PHE A 18 0.94 11.25 16.47
N LEU A 19 0.91 11.07 17.79
CA LEU A 19 -0.31 10.72 18.53
C LEU A 19 -1.38 11.83 18.46
N GLU A 20 -0.97 13.10 18.56
CA GLU A 20 -1.89 14.24 18.44
C GLU A 20 -2.47 14.34 17.03
N ASP A 21 -1.64 14.19 16.00
CA ASP A 21 -2.03 14.30 14.60
C ASP A 21 -2.91 13.12 14.18
N LEU A 22 -2.60 11.88 14.58
CA LEU A 22 -3.46 10.74 14.34
C LEU A 22 -4.83 10.92 14.99
N LYS A 23 -4.89 11.47 16.21
CA LYS A 23 -6.16 11.76 16.89
C LYS A 23 -6.97 12.82 16.14
N LYS A 24 -6.35 13.92 15.74
CA LYS A 24 -6.99 15.01 14.98
C LYS A 24 -7.45 14.54 13.61
N GLY A 25 -6.56 13.89 12.85
CA GLY A 25 -6.83 13.37 11.52
C GLY A 25 -7.90 12.28 11.53
N SER A 26 -7.90 11.39 12.53
CA SER A 26 -8.98 10.40 12.67
C SER A 26 -10.32 11.09 12.96
N ALA A 27 -10.33 12.09 13.85
CA ALA A 27 -11.55 12.84 14.16
C ALA A 27 -12.08 13.64 12.96
N SER A 28 -11.22 14.24 12.13
CA SER A 28 -11.64 15.07 10.99
C SER A 28 -12.29 14.24 9.88
N ILE A 29 -11.83 13.01 9.66
CA ILE A 29 -12.39 12.10 8.64
C ILE A 29 -13.41 11.11 9.20
N GLY A 30 -13.74 11.19 10.49
CA GLY A 30 -14.68 10.29 11.17
C GLY A 30 -14.18 8.83 11.28
N ALA A 31 -12.86 8.63 11.39
CA ALA A 31 -12.24 7.32 11.59
C ALA A 31 -12.12 6.96 13.08
N PRO A 32 -12.16 5.67 13.43
CA PRO A 32 -11.87 5.21 14.78
C PRO A 32 -10.40 5.46 15.18
N TYR A 33 -10.17 5.72 16.47
CA TYR A 33 -8.83 5.96 17.03
C TYR A 33 -8.72 5.37 18.44
N SER A 34 -7.59 4.72 18.73
CA SER A 34 -7.21 4.24 20.06
C SER A 34 -5.77 4.68 20.37
N GLU A 35 -5.63 5.64 21.28
CA GLU A 35 -4.31 6.10 21.72
C GLU A 35 -3.52 4.98 22.39
N GLU A 36 -4.18 4.15 23.20
CA GLU A 36 -3.56 2.99 23.85
C GLU A 36 -2.95 2.04 22.83
N THR A 37 -3.73 1.67 21.80
CA THR A 37 -3.27 0.78 20.73
C THR A 37 -2.09 1.39 19.98
N THR A 38 -2.19 2.67 19.62
CA THR A 38 -1.11 3.37 18.91
C THR A 38 0.17 3.44 19.76
N ARG A 39 0.06 3.70 21.07
CA ARG A 39 1.20 3.66 21.98
C ARG A 39 1.84 2.28 22.05
N THR A 40 1.06 1.19 22.09
CA THR A 40 1.62 -0.17 22.05
C THR A 40 2.43 -0.42 20.78
N ILE A 41 1.98 0.10 19.63
CA ILE A 41 2.74 0.02 18.37
C ILE A 41 4.04 0.83 18.45
N LEU A 42 4.00 2.06 18.96
CA LEU A 42 5.18 2.90 19.14
C LEU A 42 6.18 2.27 20.13
N GLU A 43 5.72 1.63 21.20
CA GLU A 43 6.60 0.90 22.12
C GLU A 43 7.27 -0.33 21.46
N ALA A 44 6.58 -0.98 20.52
CA ALA A 44 7.11 -2.13 19.81
C ALA A 44 8.11 -1.76 18.70
N TYR A 45 7.88 -0.65 18.00
CA TYR A 45 8.62 -0.25 16.78
C TYR A 45 9.27 1.14 16.87
N GLY A 46 9.35 1.75 18.05
CA GLY A 46 9.71 3.17 18.21
C GLY A 46 11.02 3.55 17.52
N HIS A 47 12.06 2.72 17.68
CA HIS A 47 13.32 2.93 16.96
C HIS A 47 13.12 2.95 15.44
N ASN A 48 12.31 2.05 14.90
CA ASN A 48 12.04 1.98 13.47
C ASN A 48 11.24 3.19 12.97
N PHE A 49 10.33 3.74 13.77
CA PHE A 49 9.64 4.99 13.44
C PHE A 49 10.59 6.19 13.36
N HIS A 50 11.62 6.23 14.20
CA HIS A 50 12.64 7.28 14.16
C HIS A 50 13.63 7.13 13.01
N GLU A 51 13.90 5.91 12.56
CA GLU A 51 14.85 5.58 11.49
C GLU A 51 14.17 5.27 10.15
N GLY A 52 12.88 5.54 10.00
CA GLY A 52 12.10 5.17 8.82
C GLY A 52 11.19 6.29 8.34
N ALA A 53 10.45 6.03 7.27
CA ALA A 53 9.40 6.92 6.81
C ALA A 53 8.03 6.44 7.29
N VAL A 54 7.15 7.39 7.57
CA VAL A 54 5.76 7.14 7.93
C VAL A 54 4.88 7.62 6.80
N GLN A 55 3.93 6.78 6.40
CA GLN A 55 2.90 7.11 5.44
C GLN A 55 1.54 6.98 6.13
N LEU A 56 0.64 7.93 5.92
CA LEU A 56 -0.76 7.80 6.27
C LEU A 56 -1.55 7.27 5.09
N ARG A 57 -2.66 6.61 5.36
CA ARG A 57 -3.61 6.13 4.36
C ARG A 57 -5.03 6.26 4.85
N ALA A 58 -5.92 6.67 3.95
CA ALA A 58 -7.36 6.58 4.15
C ALA A 58 -8.09 6.14 2.88
N THR A 59 -9.37 5.84 2.99
CA THR A 59 -10.25 5.54 1.85
C THR A 59 -11.40 6.54 1.77
N SER A 60 -12.14 6.54 0.66
CA SER A 60 -13.39 7.29 0.55
C SER A 60 -14.58 6.65 1.27
N ARG A 61 -14.42 5.45 1.86
CA ARG A 61 -15.50 4.77 2.59
C ARG A 61 -15.75 5.43 3.94
N PRO A 62 -17.02 5.68 4.31
CA PRO A 62 -17.35 6.21 5.63
C PRO A 62 -16.91 5.26 6.76
N GLY A 63 -16.27 5.81 7.79
CA GLY A 63 -15.89 5.06 9.00
C GLY A 63 -14.68 4.14 8.85
N ASP A 64 -14.09 4.01 7.66
CA ASP A 64 -12.82 3.30 7.49
C ASP A 64 -11.72 3.95 8.35
N ALA A 65 -10.83 3.11 8.90
CA ALA A 65 -9.75 3.53 9.77
C ALA A 65 -8.74 4.44 9.05
N LEU A 66 -8.13 5.34 9.82
CA LEU A 66 -6.87 5.97 9.42
C LEU A 66 -5.76 4.93 9.64
N ILE A 67 -5.11 4.55 8.54
CA ILE A 67 -3.99 3.61 8.55
C ILE A 67 -2.69 4.42 8.54
N TYR A 68 -1.68 3.95 9.26
CA TYR A 68 -0.30 4.39 9.07
C TYR A 68 0.58 3.19 8.71
N ARG A 69 1.47 3.39 7.74
CA ARG A 69 2.50 2.43 7.34
C ARG A 69 3.85 2.94 7.81
N LEU A 70 4.64 2.02 8.36
CA LEU A 70 6.05 2.24 8.61
C LEU A 70 6.86 1.67 7.46
N PHE A 71 7.64 2.52 6.77
CA PHE A 71 8.63 2.15 5.77
C PHE A 71 10.03 2.18 6.39
N THR A 72 10.75 1.06 6.34
CA THR A 72 12.13 0.96 6.80
C THR A 72 13.14 1.13 5.65
N HIS A 73 14.29 1.74 5.93
CA HIS A 73 15.41 1.84 4.96
C HIS A 73 16.17 0.52 4.75
N GLY A 74 15.81 -0.54 5.47
CA GLY A 74 16.46 -1.84 5.37
C GLY A 74 15.64 -2.96 6.00
N PRO A 75 16.12 -4.20 5.89
CA PRO A 75 15.41 -5.37 6.36
C PRO A 75 15.29 -5.35 7.88
N ILE A 76 14.07 -5.54 8.37
CA ILE A 76 13.75 -5.80 9.77
C ILE A 76 12.85 -7.03 9.84
N ASP A 77 12.92 -7.80 10.93
CA ASP A 77 12.02 -8.93 11.17
C ASP A 77 10.68 -8.41 11.74
N ALA A 78 9.98 -7.57 10.99
CA ALA A 78 8.80 -6.86 11.50
C ALA A 78 7.70 -7.83 11.96
N LEU A 79 7.51 -8.95 11.25
CA LEU A 79 6.51 -9.94 11.64
C LEU A 79 6.88 -10.68 12.94
N ASP A 80 8.16 -10.99 13.13
CA ASP A 80 8.62 -11.62 14.36
C ASP A 80 8.43 -10.70 15.56
N ILE A 81 8.72 -9.40 15.41
CA ILE A 81 8.41 -8.38 16.42
C ILE A 81 6.91 -8.37 16.72
N ALA A 82 6.05 -8.34 15.69
CA ALA A 82 4.60 -8.32 15.87
C ALA A 82 4.11 -9.54 16.68
N VAL A 83 4.60 -10.74 16.34
CA VAL A 83 4.22 -11.98 17.04
C VAL A 83 4.73 -11.99 18.48
N LYS A 84 6.02 -11.67 18.70
CA LYS A 84 6.62 -11.65 20.05
C LYS A 84 5.99 -10.62 20.99
N ARG A 85 5.51 -9.50 20.44
CA ARG A 85 4.81 -8.45 21.18
C ARG A 85 3.31 -8.71 21.32
N GLY A 86 2.79 -9.81 20.78
CA GLY A 86 1.37 -10.15 20.85
C GLY A 86 0.47 -9.25 19.97
N LEU A 87 1.06 -8.55 19.00
CA LEU A 87 0.36 -7.68 18.04
C LEU A 87 -0.21 -8.44 16.85
N LEU A 88 0.35 -9.62 16.57
CA LEU A 88 -0.14 -10.55 15.56
C LEU A 88 -0.23 -11.95 16.16
N ALA A 89 -1.32 -12.66 15.87
CA ALA A 89 -1.50 -14.03 16.34
C ALA A 89 -0.42 -14.96 15.73
N PRO A 90 0.26 -15.80 16.53
CA PRO A 90 1.31 -16.69 16.05
C PRO A 90 0.81 -17.77 15.07
N ASP A 91 -0.48 -18.09 15.12
CA ASP A 91 -1.16 -19.06 14.26
C ASP A 91 -1.88 -18.39 13.06
N ASN A 92 -1.54 -17.14 12.74
CA ASN A 92 -2.10 -16.47 11.57
C ASN A 92 -1.79 -17.28 10.29
N PRO A 93 -2.81 -17.64 9.49
CA PRO A 93 -2.62 -18.56 8.36
C PRO A 93 -1.81 -17.96 7.21
N ILE A 94 -1.71 -16.62 7.12
CA ILE A 94 -1.02 -15.92 6.03
C ILE A 94 0.46 -15.73 6.35
N ALA A 95 0.82 -15.57 7.63
CA ALA A 95 2.20 -15.28 8.04
C ALA A 95 3.25 -16.26 7.46
N PRO A 96 3.03 -17.58 7.42
CA PRO A 96 3.97 -18.51 6.77
C PRO A 96 4.22 -18.23 5.29
N THR A 97 3.22 -17.72 4.57
CA THR A 97 3.35 -17.35 3.16
C THR A 97 4.25 -16.13 3.00
N ILE A 98 4.03 -15.09 3.81
CA ILE A 98 4.87 -13.88 3.79
C ILE A 98 6.32 -14.21 4.15
N ILE A 99 6.54 -15.03 5.18
CA ILE A 99 7.88 -15.49 5.57
C ILE A 99 8.55 -16.26 4.41
N SER A 100 7.80 -17.09 3.70
CA SER A 100 8.34 -17.86 2.58
C SER A 100 8.74 -16.95 1.42
N TRP A 101 7.94 -15.95 1.07
CA TRP A 101 8.31 -14.94 0.06
C TRP A 101 9.51 -14.08 0.50
N ARG A 102 9.54 -13.63 1.76
CA ARG A 102 10.66 -12.88 2.33
C ARG A 102 11.98 -13.65 2.22
N SER A 103 11.94 -14.98 2.38
CA SER A 103 13.12 -15.83 2.34
C SER A 103 13.70 -16.07 0.93
N LEU A 104 12.99 -15.69 -0.12
CA LEU A 104 13.46 -15.90 -1.50
C LEU A 104 14.60 -14.96 -1.88
N TRP A 105 14.58 -13.73 -1.37
CA TRP A 105 15.54 -12.69 -1.74
C TRP A 105 16.01 -11.89 -0.53
N GLU A 106 17.31 -11.65 -0.43
CA GLU A 106 17.93 -10.93 0.69
C GLU A 106 17.35 -9.51 0.85
N ASP A 107 17.07 -8.87 -0.28
CA ASP A 107 16.55 -7.50 -0.44
C ASP A 107 15.03 -7.39 -0.41
N ALA A 108 14.29 -8.49 -0.28
CA ALA A 108 12.87 -8.42 0.03
C ALA A 108 12.68 -8.03 1.50
N TYR A 109 11.73 -7.18 1.90
CA TYR A 109 11.44 -6.97 3.33
C TYR A 109 10.07 -6.33 3.55
N GLU A 110 9.43 -6.70 4.65
CA GLU A 110 8.08 -6.28 4.97
C GLU A 110 8.00 -4.89 5.62
N GLN A 111 6.91 -4.19 5.31
CA GLN A 111 6.47 -2.95 5.90
C GLN A 111 5.10 -3.19 6.51
N LEU A 112 4.90 -2.85 7.78
CA LEU A 112 3.62 -3.10 8.45
C LEU A 112 2.69 -1.90 8.32
N ASP A 113 1.42 -2.21 8.06
CA ASP A 113 0.30 -1.30 8.17
C ASP A 113 -0.35 -1.46 9.54
N PHE A 114 -0.68 -0.33 10.15
CA PHE A 114 -1.35 -0.26 11.42
C PHE A 114 -2.61 0.58 11.30
N ALA A 115 -3.74 0.08 11.77
CA ALA A 115 -4.91 0.91 11.98
C ALA A 115 -4.79 1.61 13.33
N ALA A 116 -5.11 2.90 13.36
CA ALA A 116 -4.99 3.71 14.56
C ALA A 116 -5.88 3.24 15.73
N ASP A 117 -6.86 2.36 15.48
CA ASP A 117 -7.72 1.75 16.49
C ASP A 117 -7.43 0.26 16.80
N LYS A 118 -6.79 -0.48 15.88
CA LYS A 118 -6.64 -1.96 15.97
C LYS A 118 -5.20 -2.46 15.97
N GLY A 119 -4.22 -1.61 15.68
CA GLY A 119 -2.82 -2.04 15.58
C GLY A 119 -2.55 -2.73 14.23
N VAL A 120 -1.74 -3.78 14.22
CA VAL A 120 -1.30 -4.45 12.98
C VAL A 120 -2.51 -4.92 12.16
N THR A 121 -2.62 -4.42 10.93
CA THR A 121 -3.66 -4.83 9.98
C THR A 121 -3.10 -5.64 8.84
N SER A 122 -1.97 -5.18 8.29
CA SER A 122 -1.48 -5.64 7.00
C SER A 122 0.04 -5.60 6.95
N ALA A 123 0.61 -6.32 5.99
CA ALA A 123 2.02 -6.21 5.61
C ALA A 123 2.13 -5.95 4.11
N PHE A 124 3.08 -5.11 3.72
CA PHE A 124 3.52 -4.88 2.36
C PHE A 124 4.97 -5.34 2.24
N LEU A 125 5.20 -6.41 1.51
CA LEU A 125 6.52 -6.97 1.27
C LEU A 125 7.04 -6.48 -0.08
N PHE A 126 7.99 -5.55 -0.03
CA PHE A 126 8.78 -5.18 -1.20
C PHE A 126 9.68 -6.36 -1.58
N LEU A 127 9.82 -6.66 -2.88
CA LEU A 127 10.55 -7.85 -3.36
C LEU A 127 11.99 -7.57 -3.82
N GLY A 128 12.50 -6.34 -3.57
CA GLY A 128 13.82 -5.88 -4.02
C GLY A 128 13.86 -5.42 -5.48
N ALA A 129 13.15 -6.14 -6.35
CA ALA A 129 13.01 -5.88 -7.78
C ALA A 129 11.71 -6.52 -8.30
N PRO A 130 11.24 -6.19 -9.53
CA PRO A 130 10.17 -6.94 -10.17
C PRO A 130 10.51 -8.44 -10.27
N ARG A 131 9.65 -9.30 -9.74
CA ARG A 131 9.79 -10.77 -9.74
C ARG A 131 8.68 -11.42 -10.56
N GLY A 132 8.94 -12.60 -11.12
CA GLY A 132 7.93 -13.33 -11.87
C GLY A 132 6.82 -13.83 -10.95
N VAL A 133 5.55 -13.58 -11.28
CA VAL A 133 4.41 -14.06 -10.48
C VAL A 133 4.41 -15.58 -10.33
N LYS A 134 4.88 -16.30 -11.36
CA LYS A 134 4.96 -17.77 -11.35
C LYS A 134 5.89 -18.28 -10.26
N GLU A 135 7.03 -17.61 -10.07
CA GLU A 135 7.99 -17.93 -9.01
C GLU A 135 7.35 -17.75 -7.64
N LEU A 136 6.63 -16.64 -7.42
CA LEU A 136 5.90 -16.37 -6.18
C LEU A 136 4.80 -17.40 -5.90
N LEU A 137 4.07 -17.85 -6.92
CA LEU A 137 3.00 -18.84 -6.76
C LEU A 137 3.54 -20.25 -6.46
N ASP A 138 4.74 -20.58 -6.93
CA ASP A 138 5.33 -21.91 -6.80
C ASP A 138 6.01 -22.12 -5.42
N VAL A 139 6.13 -21.08 -4.59
CA VAL A 139 6.71 -21.11 -3.23
C VAL A 139 5.95 -22.05 -2.28
N PRO A 140 6.64 -22.66 -1.29
CA PRO A 140 6.00 -23.30 -0.14
C PRO A 140 5.01 -22.37 0.57
N ASN A 141 4.02 -22.95 1.27
CA ASN A 141 3.00 -22.25 2.04
C ASN A 141 2.00 -21.38 1.26
N VAL A 142 2.23 -21.08 -0.02
CA VAL A 142 1.19 -20.50 -0.89
C VAL A 142 0.07 -21.54 -1.09
N PRO A 143 -1.18 -21.23 -0.72
CA PRO A 143 -2.29 -22.18 -0.84
C PRO A 143 -2.55 -22.56 -2.30
N GLN A 144 -2.89 -23.83 -2.55
CA GLN A 144 -3.20 -24.33 -3.89
C GLN A 144 -4.29 -23.49 -4.57
N ALA A 145 -5.28 -23.02 -3.80
CA ALA A 145 -6.35 -22.16 -4.30
C ALA A 145 -5.82 -20.87 -4.95
N ILE A 146 -4.83 -20.21 -4.32
CA ILE A 146 -4.15 -19.05 -4.91
C ILE A 146 -3.43 -19.45 -6.20
N LYS A 147 -2.70 -20.57 -6.20
CA LYS A 147 -1.91 -21.05 -7.35
C LYS A 147 -2.77 -21.29 -8.60
N THR A 148 -4.06 -21.61 -8.44
CA THR A 148 -4.96 -21.81 -9.59
C THR A 148 -5.18 -20.56 -10.44
N ASN A 149 -4.87 -19.36 -9.93
CA ASN A 149 -4.98 -18.10 -10.68
C ASN A 149 -3.85 -17.87 -11.69
N LYS A 150 -2.86 -18.77 -11.80
CA LYS A 150 -1.72 -18.64 -12.72
C LYS A 150 -2.16 -18.33 -14.16
N GLN A 151 -3.18 -19.04 -14.66
CA GLN A 151 -3.70 -18.81 -16.01
C GLN A 151 -4.39 -17.44 -16.13
N ILE A 152 -5.11 -16.99 -15.09
CA ILE A 152 -5.75 -15.68 -15.09
C ILE A 152 -4.70 -14.57 -15.22
N PHE A 153 -3.56 -14.69 -14.54
CA PHE A 153 -2.48 -13.70 -14.67
C PHE A 153 -1.83 -13.73 -16.06
N ASP A 154 -1.59 -14.92 -16.61
CA ASP A 154 -1.07 -15.09 -17.97
C ASP A 154 -2.02 -14.47 -19.02
N ASP A 155 -3.33 -14.72 -18.90
CA ASP A 155 -4.36 -14.20 -19.83
C ASP A 155 -4.49 -12.66 -19.81
N HIS A 156 -3.96 -12.01 -18.77
CA HIS A 156 -4.00 -10.56 -18.56
C HIS A 156 -2.62 -9.90 -18.69
N ASP A 157 -1.59 -10.63 -19.16
CA ASP A 157 -0.21 -10.15 -19.28
C ASP A 157 0.37 -9.64 -17.94
N LEU A 158 -0.11 -10.19 -16.81
CA LEU A 158 0.31 -9.84 -15.46
C LEU A 158 1.49 -10.73 -15.01
N GLU A 159 2.67 -10.43 -15.53
CA GLU A 159 3.85 -11.29 -15.38
C GLU A 159 4.76 -10.91 -14.20
N LEU A 160 4.92 -9.61 -13.96
CA LEU A 160 5.91 -9.06 -13.04
C LEU A 160 5.24 -8.40 -11.83
N VAL A 161 5.68 -8.82 -10.65
CA VAL A 161 5.20 -8.38 -9.34
C VAL A 161 6.31 -7.61 -8.65
N GLN A 162 6.02 -6.41 -8.19
CA GLN A 162 6.95 -5.52 -7.50
C GLN A 162 6.90 -5.69 -5.98
N ALA A 163 5.72 -6.02 -5.47
CA ALA A 163 5.45 -6.24 -4.06
C ALA A 163 4.31 -7.24 -3.88
N VAL A 164 4.23 -7.83 -2.70
CA VAL A 164 3.08 -8.62 -2.26
C VAL A 164 2.54 -8.06 -0.95
N GLY A 165 1.24 -8.22 -0.72
CA GLY A 165 0.57 -7.75 0.49
C GLY A 165 -0.10 -8.88 1.24
N ALA A 166 -0.25 -8.72 2.55
CA ALA A 166 -1.12 -9.53 3.40
C ALA A 166 -2.04 -8.61 4.17
N ASP A 167 -3.34 -8.89 4.15
CA ASP A 167 -4.30 -8.34 5.10
C ASP A 167 -4.65 -9.45 6.09
N TYR A 168 -4.13 -9.32 7.32
CA TYR A 168 -4.27 -10.33 8.35
C TYR A 168 -5.69 -10.38 8.92
N GLN A 169 -6.44 -9.28 8.84
CA GLN A 169 -7.80 -9.19 9.37
C GLN A 169 -8.82 -9.70 8.35
N ALA A 170 -8.71 -9.26 7.10
CA ALA A 170 -9.59 -9.69 6.03
C ALA A 170 -9.23 -11.07 5.45
N GLN A 171 -8.09 -11.64 5.90
CA GLN A 171 -7.50 -12.87 5.37
C GLN A 171 -7.31 -12.83 3.86
N ARG A 172 -6.65 -11.77 3.38
CA ARG A 172 -6.38 -11.57 1.95
C ARG A 172 -4.89 -11.48 1.68
N ILE A 173 -4.51 -11.86 0.47
CA ILE A 173 -3.19 -11.59 -0.07
C ILE A 173 -3.31 -10.74 -1.33
N ALA A 174 -2.33 -9.89 -1.57
CA ALA A 174 -2.30 -9.00 -2.71
C ALA A 174 -1.02 -9.18 -3.52
N PHE A 175 -1.12 -9.06 -4.84
CA PHE A 175 0.03 -8.99 -5.75
C PHE A 175 0.01 -7.62 -6.42
N TYR A 176 1.12 -6.88 -6.31
CA TYR A 176 1.28 -5.55 -6.91
C TYR A 176 2.07 -5.69 -8.21
N PHE A 177 1.35 -5.79 -9.32
CA PHE A 177 1.89 -5.93 -10.67
C PHE A 177 2.34 -4.59 -11.25
N ILE A 178 3.27 -4.65 -12.21
CA ILE A 178 3.57 -3.56 -13.12
C ILE A 178 2.86 -3.84 -14.44
N SER A 179 1.81 -3.07 -14.73
CA SER A 179 1.10 -3.13 -16.00
C SER A 179 1.79 -2.23 -17.03
N ARG A 180 1.92 -2.68 -18.28
CA ARG A 180 2.70 -1.97 -19.32
C ARG A 180 2.09 -0.65 -19.78
N GLY A 181 0.78 -0.46 -19.59
CA GLY A 181 0.05 0.71 -20.09
C GLY A 181 0.01 0.80 -21.63
N PRO A 182 -0.68 1.81 -22.19
CA PRO A 182 -1.64 2.69 -21.52
C PRO A 182 -2.89 1.92 -21.08
N LEU A 183 -3.68 2.50 -20.17
CA LEU A 183 -4.99 1.95 -19.81
C LEU A 183 -6.01 2.29 -20.89
N THR A 184 -6.54 1.28 -21.61
CA THR A 184 -7.69 1.45 -22.53
C THR A 184 -9.00 1.08 -21.83
N PRO A 185 -10.18 1.48 -22.36
CA PRO A 185 -11.47 1.10 -21.78
C PRO A 185 -11.65 -0.42 -21.73
N GLU A 186 -11.22 -1.13 -22.78
CA GLU A 186 -11.30 -2.59 -22.85
C GLU A 186 -10.38 -3.25 -21.82
N LEU A 187 -9.17 -2.72 -21.64
CA LEU A 187 -8.25 -3.23 -20.61
C LEU A 187 -8.82 -2.99 -19.20
N ALA A 188 -9.34 -1.80 -18.93
CA ALA A 188 -9.97 -1.47 -17.66
C ALA A 188 -11.15 -2.41 -17.36
N ALA A 189 -12.01 -2.67 -18.36
CA ALA A 189 -13.13 -3.59 -18.23
C ALA A 189 -12.68 -5.03 -17.96
N ARG A 190 -11.63 -5.52 -18.65
CA ARG A 190 -11.06 -6.86 -18.40
C ARG A 190 -10.51 -6.98 -16.98
N TYR A 191 -9.74 -6.00 -16.52
CA TYR A 191 -9.21 -6.01 -15.15
C TYR A 191 -10.31 -5.96 -14.10
N CYS A 192 -11.34 -5.11 -14.27
CA CYS A 192 -12.49 -5.07 -13.36
C CYS A 192 -13.25 -6.41 -13.32
N ALA A 193 -13.37 -7.08 -14.46
CA ALA A 193 -14.01 -8.39 -14.56
C ALA A 193 -13.27 -9.48 -13.75
N MET A 194 -11.95 -9.36 -13.52
CA MET A 194 -11.21 -10.28 -12.64
C MET A 194 -11.79 -10.30 -11.22
N ALA A 195 -12.19 -9.14 -10.70
CA ALA A 195 -12.85 -9.01 -9.40
C ALA A 195 -14.38 -9.17 -9.49
N ARG A 196 -14.95 -9.48 -10.66
CA ARG A 196 -16.40 -9.43 -10.94
C ARG A 196 -17.04 -8.07 -10.64
N SER A 197 -16.25 -7.00 -10.75
CA SER A 197 -16.74 -5.63 -10.60
C SER A 197 -17.20 -5.09 -11.95
N PRO A 198 -18.22 -4.21 -12.02
CA PRO A 198 -18.53 -3.50 -13.26
C PRO A 198 -17.32 -2.64 -13.68
N PRO A 199 -17.17 -2.39 -14.99
CA PRO A 199 -16.14 -1.47 -15.48
C PRO A 199 -16.32 -0.07 -14.87
N PRO A 200 -15.26 0.78 -14.89
CA PRO A 200 -15.42 2.18 -14.53
C PRO A 200 -16.49 2.85 -15.39
N SER A 201 -17.21 3.81 -14.81
CA SER A 201 -18.07 4.71 -15.59
C SER A 201 -17.22 5.52 -16.58
N ALA A 202 -17.84 6.11 -17.61
CA ALA A 202 -17.10 6.93 -18.58
C ALA A 202 -16.31 8.07 -17.90
N THR A 203 -16.94 8.79 -16.97
CA THR A 203 -16.29 9.86 -16.20
C THR A 203 -15.14 9.34 -15.35
N LEU A 204 -15.31 8.21 -14.66
CA LEU A 204 -14.25 7.64 -13.84
C LEU A 204 -13.08 7.14 -14.70
N TYR A 205 -13.38 6.54 -15.85
CA TYR A 205 -12.37 6.13 -16.80
C TYR A 205 -11.58 7.33 -17.34
N ASP A 206 -12.26 8.43 -17.70
CA ASP A 206 -11.60 9.64 -18.18
C ASP A 206 -10.60 10.15 -17.13
N ASP A 207 -11.02 10.25 -15.86
CA ASP A 207 -10.15 10.61 -14.74
C ASP A 207 -8.95 9.66 -14.61
N MET A 208 -9.19 8.34 -14.59
CA MET A 208 -8.12 7.34 -14.51
C MET A 208 -7.13 7.46 -15.68
N SER A 209 -7.65 7.65 -16.91
CA SER A 209 -6.84 7.70 -18.12
C SER A 209 -5.94 8.93 -18.19
N ILE A 210 -6.44 10.08 -17.75
CA ILE A 210 -5.65 11.33 -17.66
C ILE A 210 -4.51 11.14 -16.65
N MET A 211 -4.83 10.56 -15.50
CA MET A 211 -3.92 10.47 -14.37
C MET A 211 -2.85 9.40 -14.54
N LEU A 212 -3.20 8.23 -15.10
CA LEU A 212 -2.25 7.16 -15.43
C LEU A 212 -1.43 7.51 -16.68
N GLY A 213 -1.99 8.32 -17.57
CA GLY A 213 -1.35 8.74 -18.81
C GLY A 213 -1.01 7.57 -19.73
N THR A 214 0.14 7.66 -20.40
CA THR A 214 0.61 6.63 -21.35
C THR A 214 1.66 5.68 -20.77
N ASN A 215 1.98 5.85 -19.48
CA ASN A 215 3.06 5.15 -18.82
C ASN A 215 2.61 3.79 -18.26
N PRO A 216 3.57 2.88 -17.96
CA PRO A 216 3.31 1.75 -17.08
C PRO A 216 2.74 2.22 -15.74
N PHE A 217 1.88 1.41 -15.14
CA PHE A 217 1.22 1.73 -13.87
C PHE A 217 1.19 0.53 -12.93
N PHE A 218 1.08 0.80 -11.62
CA PHE A 218 0.92 -0.24 -10.63
C PHE A 218 -0.54 -0.73 -10.61
N PHE A 219 -0.70 -2.04 -10.65
CA PHE A 219 -1.98 -2.71 -10.61
C PHE A 219 -1.96 -3.78 -9.53
N MET A 220 -2.87 -3.70 -8.56
CA MET A 220 -2.96 -4.70 -7.50
C MET A 220 -4.14 -5.63 -7.70
N VAL A 221 -3.90 -6.91 -7.47
CA VAL A 221 -4.93 -7.95 -7.39
C VAL A 221 -4.93 -8.51 -5.97
N SER A 222 -6.06 -8.40 -5.28
CA SER A 222 -6.26 -8.95 -3.94
C SER A 222 -7.19 -10.16 -4.00
N MET A 223 -6.76 -11.22 -3.33
CA MET A 223 -7.44 -12.50 -3.28
C MET A 223 -7.75 -12.90 -1.85
N ASP A 224 -8.92 -13.51 -1.66
CA ASP A 224 -9.23 -14.26 -0.45
C ASP A 224 -8.23 -15.42 -0.31
N PHE A 225 -7.58 -15.52 0.85
CA PHE A 225 -6.45 -16.42 1.06
C PHE A 225 -6.85 -17.90 1.00
N ALA A 226 -8.04 -18.23 1.52
CA ALA A 226 -8.51 -19.60 1.60
C ALA A 226 -9.01 -20.12 0.25
N THR A 227 -9.72 -19.26 -0.49
CA THR A 227 -10.43 -19.66 -1.72
C THR A 227 -9.70 -19.30 -3.00
N GLY A 228 -8.68 -18.44 -2.95
CA GLY A 228 -8.01 -17.95 -4.15
C GLY A 228 -8.87 -17.02 -5.00
N LYS A 229 -10.04 -16.64 -4.51
CA LYS A 229 -10.98 -15.81 -5.25
C LYS A 229 -10.46 -14.37 -5.28
N ILE A 230 -10.33 -13.79 -6.47
CA ILE A 230 -10.06 -12.36 -6.62
C ILE A 230 -11.30 -11.59 -6.11
N VAL A 231 -11.09 -10.77 -5.09
CA VAL A 231 -12.16 -10.01 -4.40
C VAL A 231 -12.06 -8.52 -4.64
N GLU A 232 -10.88 -8.03 -5.04
CA GLU A 232 -10.60 -6.63 -5.21
C GLU A 232 -9.42 -6.43 -6.17
N ILE A 233 -9.52 -5.41 -7.01
CA ILE A 233 -8.41 -4.92 -7.83
C ILE A 233 -8.23 -3.41 -7.60
N GLN A 234 -7.00 -2.92 -7.76
CA GLN A 234 -6.69 -1.50 -7.64
C GLN A 234 -5.76 -1.00 -8.74
N PHE A 235 -6.02 0.18 -9.26
CA PHE A 235 -5.12 0.93 -10.13
C PHE A 235 -4.48 2.04 -9.31
N TYR A 236 -3.15 2.18 -9.35
CA TYR A 236 -2.46 3.23 -8.60
C TYR A 236 -1.70 4.21 -9.48
N ILE A 237 -1.64 5.43 -8.98
CA ILE A 237 -0.65 6.43 -9.37
C ILE A 237 0.16 6.85 -8.15
N LEU A 238 1.40 7.21 -8.41
CA LEU A 238 2.34 7.79 -7.46
C LEU A 238 2.66 9.19 -7.97
N PHE A 239 2.49 10.24 -7.16
CA PHE A 239 2.69 11.61 -7.62
C PHE A 239 3.25 12.55 -6.53
N PRO A 240 4.22 13.41 -6.87
CA PRO A 240 4.73 14.45 -5.97
C PRO A 240 3.82 15.68 -6.06
N ILE A 241 2.58 15.59 -5.59
CA ILE A 241 1.58 16.67 -5.40
C ILE A 241 1.15 17.49 -6.63
N GLU A 242 2.05 17.91 -7.50
CA GLU A 242 1.74 18.48 -8.79
C GLU A 242 1.31 17.36 -9.73
N LEU A 243 0.03 17.06 -9.69
CA LEU A 243 -0.59 16.21 -10.69
C LEU A 243 -0.46 16.81 -12.09
N PRO A 244 -0.30 15.98 -13.12
CA PRO A 244 -0.37 16.43 -14.51
C PRO A 244 -1.64 17.27 -14.76
N GLY A 245 -1.47 18.57 -15.04
CA GLY A 245 -2.59 19.49 -15.29
C GLY A 245 -3.25 20.10 -14.04
N GLY A 246 -2.71 19.88 -12.84
CA GLY A 246 -3.11 20.59 -11.61
C GLY A 246 -4.51 20.28 -11.07
N ARG A 247 -5.11 19.14 -11.46
CA ARG A 247 -6.43 18.72 -10.98
C ARG A 247 -6.37 17.30 -10.42
N LEU A 248 -6.61 17.17 -9.11
CA LEU A 248 -7.06 15.91 -8.51
C LEU A 248 -8.42 15.52 -9.12
N PRO A 249 -8.68 14.22 -9.36
CA PRO A 249 -10.04 13.77 -9.67
C PRO A 249 -10.98 14.11 -8.50
N GLU A 250 -12.29 14.01 -8.71
CA GLU A 250 -13.25 14.21 -7.62
C GLU A 250 -13.12 13.07 -6.59
N VAL A 251 -12.45 13.37 -5.48
CA VAL A 251 -12.13 12.37 -4.43
C VAL A 251 -13.19 12.25 -3.33
N GLY A 252 -14.18 13.14 -3.36
CA GLY A 252 -15.23 13.24 -2.36
C GLY A 252 -14.76 13.87 -1.04
N PRO A 253 -15.70 14.29 -0.18
CA PRO A 253 -15.42 15.15 0.97
C PRO A 253 -14.49 14.50 2.00
N ARG A 254 -14.63 13.19 2.23
CA ARG A 254 -13.81 12.48 3.23
C ARG A 254 -12.33 12.51 2.84
N LEU A 255 -12.01 12.25 1.58
CA LEU A 255 -10.63 12.28 1.12
C LEU A 255 -10.11 13.71 0.96
N THR A 256 -10.94 14.66 0.56
CA THR A 256 -10.57 16.09 0.59
C THR A 256 -10.11 16.49 1.99
N THR A 257 -10.87 16.16 3.03
CA THR A 257 -10.47 16.43 4.43
C THR A 257 -9.24 15.63 4.87
N TYR A 258 -9.06 14.40 4.36
CA TYR A 258 -7.86 13.61 4.64
C TYR A 258 -6.58 14.27 4.11
N TRP A 259 -6.62 14.93 2.95
CA TRP A 259 -5.46 15.65 2.40
C TRP A 259 -5.07 16.89 3.21
N ASP A 260 -5.96 17.40 4.06
CA ASP A 260 -5.66 18.48 5.00
C ASP A 260 -4.92 17.99 6.27
N VAL A 261 -4.71 16.67 6.43
CA VAL A 261 -3.91 16.12 7.53
C VAL A 261 -2.45 16.54 7.38
N ASP A 262 -1.82 16.90 8.49
CA ASP A 262 -0.45 17.39 8.56
C ASP A 262 0.54 16.46 7.85
N CYS A 263 1.43 17.06 7.06
CA CYS A 263 2.53 16.41 6.37
C CYS A 263 3.82 17.17 6.71
N TYR A 264 4.86 16.43 7.04
CA TYR A 264 6.17 16.93 7.43
C TYR A 264 7.27 16.38 6.53
N GLU A 265 6.92 15.89 5.33
CA GLU A 265 7.92 15.57 4.30
C GLU A 265 8.48 16.86 3.70
N GLU A 266 9.79 16.92 3.46
CA GLU A 266 10.38 18.01 2.66
C GLU A 266 9.87 17.96 1.21
N GLU A 267 9.82 16.74 0.65
CA GLU A 267 9.28 16.46 -0.66
C GLU A 267 8.04 15.57 -0.52
N GLU A 268 6.87 16.21 -0.56
CA GLU A 268 5.61 15.51 -0.38
C GLU A 268 5.37 14.44 -1.47
N MET A 269 4.77 13.34 -1.06
CA MET A 269 4.54 12.18 -1.92
C MET A 269 3.19 11.56 -1.61
N ASP A 270 2.31 11.57 -2.61
CA ASP A 270 0.97 11.03 -2.53
C ASP A 270 0.79 9.83 -3.46
N ILE A 271 -0.15 8.96 -3.09
CA ILE A 271 -0.59 7.82 -3.88
C ILE A 271 -2.11 7.86 -3.94
N LEU A 272 -2.68 7.68 -5.13
CA LEU A 272 -4.11 7.53 -5.32
C LEU A 272 -4.39 6.18 -5.97
N GLY A 273 -5.33 5.45 -5.37
CA GLY A 273 -5.78 4.14 -5.81
C GLY A 273 -7.27 4.13 -6.16
N TRP A 274 -7.63 3.67 -7.35
CA TRP A 274 -9.02 3.35 -7.70
C TRP A 274 -9.30 1.88 -7.41
N CYS A 275 -10.22 1.63 -6.48
CA CYS A 275 -10.51 0.29 -5.97
C CYS A 275 -11.84 -0.22 -6.52
N PHE A 276 -11.84 -1.44 -7.06
CA PHE A 276 -13.02 -2.12 -7.58
C PHE A 276 -13.18 -3.46 -6.86
N VAL A 277 -14.32 -3.66 -6.20
CA VAL A 277 -14.59 -4.89 -5.43
C VAL A 277 -15.72 -5.70 -6.03
N GLU A 278 -15.78 -6.98 -5.67
CA GLU A 278 -16.78 -7.93 -6.14
C GLU A 278 -18.23 -7.51 -5.88
N THR A 279 -18.50 -6.79 -4.80
CA THR A 279 -19.85 -6.31 -4.48
C THR A 279 -20.38 -5.26 -5.47
N GLY A 280 -19.53 -4.83 -6.41
CA GLY A 280 -19.80 -3.75 -7.35
C GLY A 280 -19.52 -2.36 -6.78
N GLU A 281 -19.16 -2.27 -5.50
CA GLU A 281 -18.70 -1.03 -4.88
C GLU A 281 -17.37 -0.59 -5.51
N GLN A 282 -17.25 0.72 -5.71
CA GLN A 282 -16.05 1.40 -6.17
C GLN A 282 -15.70 2.48 -5.15
N TYR A 283 -14.43 2.58 -4.77
CA TYR A 283 -13.96 3.57 -3.81
C TYR A 283 -12.53 3.99 -4.13
N LEU A 284 -12.11 5.10 -3.54
CA LEU A 284 -10.77 5.63 -3.67
C LEU A 284 -9.96 5.33 -2.42
N ARG A 285 -8.67 5.09 -2.60
CA ARG A 285 -7.66 5.02 -1.54
C ARG A 285 -6.67 6.15 -1.76
N ALA A 286 -6.34 6.87 -0.71
CA ALA A 286 -5.28 7.88 -0.74
C ALA A 286 -4.22 7.51 0.30
N ASP A 287 -2.95 7.55 -0.10
CA ASP A 287 -1.82 7.46 0.79
C ASP A 287 -1.00 8.76 0.69
N ARG A 288 -0.45 9.22 1.81
CA ARG A 288 0.28 10.49 1.92
C ARG A 288 1.50 10.30 2.81
N GLY A 289 2.67 10.73 2.35
CA GLY A 289 3.85 10.79 3.21
C GLY A 289 3.58 11.67 4.43
N TYR A 290 4.09 11.27 5.60
CA TYR A 290 3.94 12.02 6.84
C TYR A 290 5.27 12.61 7.28
N CYS A 291 6.33 11.79 7.37
CA CYS A 291 7.69 12.25 7.64
C CYS A 291 8.69 11.14 7.33
N GLY A 292 9.97 11.47 7.28
CA GLY A 292 11.07 10.50 7.23
C GLY A 292 11.51 10.11 5.82
N GLY A 293 11.08 10.83 4.79
CA GLY A 293 11.62 10.69 3.43
C GLY A 293 10.98 9.56 2.64
N LEU A 294 9.65 9.43 2.64
CA LEU A 294 8.94 8.41 1.86
C LEU A 294 9.36 8.44 0.38
N ARG A 295 9.51 9.64 -0.20
CA ARG A 295 9.88 9.80 -1.61
C ARG A 295 11.24 9.17 -1.91
N ASP A 296 12.21 9.30 -1.01
CA ASP A 296 13.54 8.72 -1.21
C ASP A 296 13.49 7.19 -1.16
N ILE A 297 12.73 6.61 -0.21
CA ILE A 297 12.54 5.15 -0.16
C ILE A 297 11.91 4.63 -1.45
N LEU A 298 10.85 5.27 -1.95
CA LEU A 298 10.19 4.85 -3.19
C LEU A 298 11.09 5.01 -4.42
N ARG A 299 11.99 6.01 -4.42
CA ARG A 299 13.00 6.24 -5.48
C ARG A 299 14.07 5.15 -5.45
N ASP A 300 14.59 4.81 -4.27
CA ASP A 300 15.56 3.72 -4.08
C ASP A 300 14.99 2.38 -4.53
N TRP A 301 13.70 2.16 -4.30
CA TRP A 301 12.97 0.98 -4.74
C TRP A 301 12.60 1.00 -6.23
N ARG A 302 12.95 2.08 -6.95
CA ARG A 302 12.63 2.30 -8.37
C ARG A 302 11.13 2.21 -8.66
N LEU A 303 10.31 2.61 -7.69
CA LEU A 303 8.85 2.71 -7.84
C LEU A 303 8.43 4.02 -8.50
N MET A 304 9.37 4.96 -8.63
CA MET A 304 9.19 6.22 -9.33
C MET A 304 10.32 6.40 -10.35
N SER A 305 10.03 7.14 -11.41
CA SER A 305 11.08 7.60 -12.33
C SER A 305 12.06 8.51 -11.58
N VAL A 306 13.34 8.35 -11.90
CA VAL A 306 14.37 9.32 -11.50
C VAL A 306 14.29 10.43 -12.53
N ASP A 307 13.78 11.60 -12.14
CA ASP A 307 13.92 12.81 -12.95
C ASP A 307 15.38 13.29 -12.94
#